data_AF-A0A941KG48-F1
#
_entry.id   AF-A0A941KG48-F1
#
_cell.length_a   1.000
_cell.length_b   1.000
_cell.length_c   1.000
_cell.angle_alpha   90.00
_cell.angle_beta   90.00
_cell.angle_gamma   90.00
#
_symmetry.space_group_name_H-M   'P 1'
#
loop_
_entity.id
_entity.type
_entity.pdbx_description
1 polymer ?
#
loop_
_entity_poly.entity_id
_entity_poly.type
_entity_poly.pdbx_seq_one_letter_code
_entity_poly.pdbx_strand_id
1 'polypeptide(L)'
;MNGIESIAAERKRQVEREGWTRGHDDAHERGEIAGAAACYILADLDVGRVDLRDRVRTIARDLWPWHSDWWKPKDRRRDLVRAGALIAAEIDRLDRAALKEEG
;
A
#
# COMPACT_ATOMS: atom_id res chain seq x y z
N MET A 1 -10.91 14.07 -11.47
CA MET A 1 -10.62 13.35 -10.22
C MET A 1 -9.27 13.80 -9.70
N ASN A 2 -9.20 14.41 -8.52
CA ASN A 2 -7.95 14.82 -7.89
C ASN A 2 -7.26 13.65 -7.17
N GLY A 3 -6.11 13.89 -6.53
CA GLY A 3 -5.34 12.87 -5.83
C GLY A 3 -6.12 12.19 -4.70
N ILE A 4 -6.78 12.98 -3.85
CA ILE A 4 -7.58 12.50 -2.70
C ILE A 4 -8.73 11.62 -3.19
N GLU A 5 -9.50 12.11 -4.17
CA GLU A 5 -10.62 11.36 -4.76
C GLU A 5 -10.16 10.04 -5.38
N SER A 6 -8.97 10.01 -5.99
CA SER A 6 -8.43 8.78 -6.59
C SER A 6 -8.02 7.76 -5.53
N ILE A 7 -7.44 8.21 -4.41
CA ILE A 7 -7.08 7.34 -3.28
C ILE A 7 -8.34 6.75 -2.66
N ALA A 8 -9.37 7.57 -2.43
CA ALA A 8 -10.65 7.11 -1.89
C ALA A 8 -11.32 6.09 -2.82
N ALA A 9 -11.31 6.33 -4.13
CA ALA A 9 -11.85 5.40 -5.12
C ALA A 9 -11.08 4.07 -5.15
N GLU A 10 -9.75 4.09 -5.04
CA GLU A 10 -8.95 2.85 -4.96
C GLU A 10 -9.18 2.09 -3.67
N ARG A 11 -9.28 2.77 -2.51
CA ARG A 11 -9.61 2.09 -1.25
C ARG A 11 -10.97 1.39 -1.35
N LYS A 12 -11.97 2.06 -1.92
CA LYS A 12 -13.29 1.46 -2.20
C LYS A 12 -13.17 0.24 -3.10
N ARG A 13 -12.43 0.34 -4.21
CA ARG A 13 -12.17 -0.79 -5.13
C ARG A 13 -11.50 -1.97 -4.41
N GLN A 14 -10.49 -1.73 -3.58
CA GLN A 14 -9.81 -2.79 -2.81
C GLN A 14 -10.79 -3.56 -1.92
N VAL A 15 -11.69 -2.84 -1.23
CA VAL A 15 -12.75 -3.47 -0.43
C VAL A 15 -13.70 -4.28 -1.32
N GLU A 16 -14.22 -3.67 -2.39
CA GLU A 16 -15.29 -4.26 -3.22
C GLU A 16 -14.83 -5.39 -4.15
N ARG A 17 -13.59 -5.32 -4.64
CA ARG A 17 -13.05 -6.24 -5.66
C ARG A 17 -12.08 -7.27 -5.09
N GLU A 18 -11.28 -6.88 -4.11
CA GLU A 18 -10.25 -7.75 -3.53
C GLU A 18 -10.68 -8.32 -2.17
N GLY A 19 -11.79 -7.84 -1.59
CA GLY A 19 -12.27 -8.30 -0.28
C GLY A 19 -11.40 -7.83 0.88
N TRP A 20 -10.59 -6.79 0.70
CA TRP A 20 -9.73 -6.20 1.74
C TRP A 20 -10.56 -5.38 2.74
N THR A 21 -11.41 -6.08 3.49
CA THR A 21 -12.30 -5.54 4.51
C THR A 21 -11.54 -5.08 5.75
N ARG A 22 -12.21 -4.39 6.67
CA ARG A 22 -11.64 -4.00 7.97
C ARG A 22 -11.09 -5.20 8.76
N GLY A 23 -11.81 -6.33 8.74
CA GLY A 23 -11.36 -7.56 9.41
C GLY A 23 -10.16 -8.21 8.74
N HIS A 24 -10.05 -8.08 7.42
CA HIS A 24 -8.83 -8.46 6.70
C HIS A 24 -7.66 -7.58 7.13
N ASP A 25 -7.85 -6.26 7.16
CA ASP A 25 -6.79 -5.31 7.52
C ASP A 25 -6.33 -5.54 8.97
N ASP A 26 -7.27 -5.77 9.90
CA ASP A 26 -6.99 -6.07 11.31
C ASP A 26 -6.11 -7.32 11.51
N ALA A 27 -6.06 -8.24 10.54
CA ALA A 27 -5.20 -9.43 10.61
C ALA A 27 -3.72 -9.15 10.26
N HIS A 28 -3.39 -7.95 9.78
CA HIS A 28 -2.02 -7.56 9.41
C HIS A 28 -1.41 -6.63 10.46
N GLU A 29 -0.89 -7.22 11.54
CA GLU A 29 -0.46 -6.48 12.73
C GLU A 29 1.02 -6.08 12.73
N ARG A 30 1.83 -6.58 11.81
CA ARG A 30 3.30 -6.39 11.79
C ARG A 30 3.73 -5.31 10.80
N GLY A 31 2.82 -4.43 10.42
CA GLY A 31 3.06 -3.32 9.50
C GLY A 31 3.10 -3.75 8.03
N GLU A 32 2.57 -4.93 7.68
CA GLU A 32 2.56 -5.43 6.29
C GLU A 32 1.87 -4.45 5.33
N ILE A 33 0.75 -3.83 5.74
CA ILE A 33 0.02 -2.87 4.90
C ILE A 33 0.87 -1.64 4.59
N ALA A 34 1.55 -1.07 5.60
CA ALA A 34 2.48 0.05 5.41
C ALA A 34 3.67 -0.34 4.53
N GLY A 35 4.24 -1.54 4.74
CA GLY A 35 5.33 -2.07 3.92
C GLY A 35 4.93 -2.21 2.45
N ALA A 36 3.74 -2.75 2.17
CA ALA A 36 3.18 -2.84 0.83
C ALA A 36 3.00 -1.46 0.18
N ALA A 37 2.54 -0.47 0.94
CA ALA A 37 2.43 0.91 0.44
C ALA A 37 3.80 1.48 0.04
N ALA A 38 4.81 1.29 0.88
CA ALA A 38 6.19 1.71 0.59
C ALA A 38 6.72 1.05 -0.69
N CYS A 39 6.47 -0.25 -0.88
CA CYS A 39 6.88 -0.96 -2.09
C CYS A 39 6.29 -0.30 -3.34
N TYR A 40 4.99 0.03 -3.35
CA TYR A 40 4.36 0.72 -4.48
C TYR A 40 4.96 2.11 -4.74
N ILE A 41 5.33 2.87 -3.70
CA ILE A 41 6.02 4.15 -3.86
C ILE A 41 7.38 3.96 -4.55
N LEU A 42 8.12 2.93 -4.14
CA LEU A 42 9.48 2.65 -4.62
C LEU A 42 9.50 2.01 -6.02
N ALA A 43 8.44 1.31 -6.45
CA ALA A 43 8.37 0.58 -7.72
C ALA A 43 8.69 1.43 -8.95
N ASP A 44 8.30 2.70 -8.95
CA ASP A 44 8.54 3.62 -10.07
C ASP A 44 9.10 4.98 -9.61
N LEU A 45 9.85 4.96 -8.50
CA LEU A 45 10.53 6.13 -8.00
C LEU A 45 11.73 6.46 -8.89
N ASP A 46 11.59 7.53 -9.68
CA ASP A 46 12.72 8.16 -10.35
C ASP A 46 13.58 8.93 -9.33
N VAL A 47 14.84 8.52 -9.23
CA VAL A 47 15.85 9.08 -8.33
C VAL A 47 16.97 9.80 -9.10
N GLY A 48 16.81 10.02 -10.41
CA GLY A 48 17.77 10.75 -11.26
C GLY A 48 19.11 10.03 -11.49
N ARG A 49 19.28 8.81 -10.95
CA ARG A 49 20.43 7.94 -11.13
C ARG A 49 19.96 6.54 -11.49
N VAL A 50 20.35 6.06 -12.68
CA VAL A 50 19.85 4.79 -13.25
C VAL A 50 20.23 3.59 -12.39
N ASP A 51 21.47 3.54 -11.90
CA ASP A 51 21.98 2.48 -11.03
C ASP A 51 21.22 2.41 -9.69
N LEU A 52 20.89 3.56 -9.11
CA LEU A 52 20.12 3.63 -7.88
C LEU A 52 18.65 3.25 -8.13
N ARG A 53 18.06 3.65 -9.26
CA ARG A 53 16.69 3.31 -9.64
C ARG A 53 16.48 1.80 -9.73
N ASP A 54 17.39 1.08 -10.38
CA ASP A 54 17.25 -0.38 -10.54
C ASP A 54 17.44 -1.13 -9.20
N ARG A 55 18.32 -0.63 -8.32
CA ARG A 55 18.45 -1.13 -6.95
C ARG A 55 17.18 -0.89 -6.13
N VAL A 56 16.62 0.31 -6.17
CA VAL A 56 15.38 0.66 -5.46
C VAL A 56 14.22 -0.24 -5.90
N ARG A 57 14.10 -0.50 -7.21
CA ARG A 57 13.08 -1.42 -7.74
C ARG A 57 13.25 -2.86 -7.26
N THR A 58 14.50 -3.32 -7.17
CA THR A 58 14.81 -4.65 -6.64
C THR A 58 14.42 -4.72 -5.16
N ILE A 59 14.81 -3.73 -4.37
CA ILE A 59 14.44 -3.63 -2.95
C ILE A 59 12.92 -3.61 -2.77
N ALA A 60 12.19 -2.84 -3.59
CA ALA A 60 10.73 -2.76 -3.52
C ALA A 60 10.06 -4.12 -3.74
N ARG A 61 10.57 -4.92 -4.67
CA ARG A 61 10.07 -6.28 -4.93
C ARG A 61 10.41 -7.22 -3.77
N ASP A 62 11.62 -7.14 -3.25
CA ASP A 62 12.12 -8.07 -2.23
C ASP A 62 11.54 -7.78 -0.83
N LEU A 63 11.12 -6.53 -0.58
CA LEU A 63 10.42 -6.11 0.65
C LEU A 63 8.90 -6.31 0.59
N TRP A 64 8.34 -6.72 -0.55
CA TRP A 64 6.90 -6.93 -0.67
C TRP A 64 6.45 -8.04 0.31
N PRO A 65 5.45 -7.77 1.18
CA PRO A 65 5.18 -8.63 2.34
C PRO A 65 4.31 -9.86 2.04
N TRP A 66 3.72 -9.93 0.84
CA TRP A 66 2.77 -10.98 0.47
C TRP A 66 3.28 -11.80 -0.72
N HIS A 67 2.50 -12.81 -1.14
CA HIS A 67 2.84 -13.61 -2.31
C HIS A 67 3.05 -12.72 -3.55
N SER A 68 4.05 -13.05 -4.38
CA SER A 68 4.46 -12.25 -5.54
C SER A 68 3.34 -12.03 -6.56
N ASP A 69 2.34 -12.91 -6.61
CA ASP A 69 1.20 -12.76 -7.52
C ASP A 69 0.32 -11.54 -7.20
N TRP A 70 0.41 -11.03 -5.98
CA TRP A 70 -0.26 -9.79 -5.55
C TRP A 70 0.56 -8.54 -5.84
N TRP A 71 1.84 -8.70 -6.20
CA TRP A 71 2.69 -7.60 -6.63
C TRP A 71 2.38 -7.22 -8.08
N LYS A 72 1.64 -6.12 -8.26
CA LYS A 72 1.15 -5.71 -9.59
C LYS A 72 1.46 -4.24 -9.91
N PRO A 73 2.70 -3.75 -9.76
CA PRO A 73 3.05 -2.34 -10.03
C PRO A 73 2.63 -1.92 -11.46
N LYS A 74 2.33 -0.64 -11.63
CA LYS A 74 1.84 -0.06 -12.88
C LYS A 74 2.73 1.10 -13.30
N ASP A 75 2.23 2.33 -13.22
CA ASP A 75 3.00 3.54 -13.39
C ASP A 75 2.97 4.34 -12.10
N ARG A 76 3.91 5.27 -11.97
CA ARG A 76 4.05 6.14 -10.80
C ARG A 76 2.72 6.69 -10.28
N ARG A 77 1.83 7.20 -11.14
CA ARG A 77 0.60 7.85 -10.66
C ARG A 77 -0.42 6.85 -10.13
N ARG A 78 -0.53 5.67 -10.75
CA ARG A 78 -1.41 4.58 -10.29
C ARG A 78 -0.86 3.92 -9.02
N ASP A 79 0.45 3.73 -8.94
CA ASP A 79 1.08 3.12 -7.77
C ASP A 79 1.03 4.05 -6.54
N LEU A 80 1.18 5.37 -6.72
CA LEU A 80 0.94 6.34 -5.64
C LEU A 80 -0.50 6.30 -5.11
N VAL A 81 -1.49 6.05 -5.97
CA VAL A 81 -2.89 5.89 -5.52
C VAL A 81 -3.08 4.62 -4.72
N ARG A 82 -2.48 3.51 -5.16
CA ARG A 82 -2.53 2.25 -4.41
C ARG A 82 -1.82 2.37 -3.06
N ALA A 83 -0.65 3.00 -3.05
CA ALA A 83 0.08 3.30 -1.83
C ALA A 83 -0.75 4.16 -0.89
N GLY A 84 -1.37 5.24 -1.38
CA GLY A 84 -2.26 6.08 -0.58
C GLY A 84 -3.46 5.33 -0.02
N ALA A 85 -4.06 4.42 -0.80
CA ALA A 85 -5.19 3.60 -0.35
C ALA A 85 -4.77 2.59 0.74
N LEU A 86 -3.57 2.00 0.62
CA LEU A 86 -3.00 1.12 1.64
C LEU A 86 -2.65 1.90 2.92
N ILE A 87 -2.08 3.11 2.79
CA ILE A 87 -1.82 3.98 3.95
C ILE A 87 -3.11 4.31 4.70
N ALA A 88 -4.19 4.65 3.99
CA ALA A 88 -5.48 4.87 4.62
C ALA A 88 -5.99 3.62 5.35
N ALA A 89 -5.83 2.43 4.76
CA ALA A 89 -6.21 1.17 5.40
C ALA A 89 -5.42 0.90 6.69
N GLU A 90 -4.10 1.17 6.68
CA GLU A 90 -3.25 0.99 7.87
C GLU A 90 -3.58 1.99 8.99
N ILE A 91 -3.83 3.25 8.65
CA ILE A 91 -4.28 4.26 9.63
C ILE A 91 -5.59 3.81 10.26
N ASP A 92 -6.58 3.43 9.46
CA ASP A 92 -7.87 2.94 9.96
C ASP A 92 -7.71 1.70 10.86
N ARG A 93 -6.73 0.82 10.56
CA ARG A 93 -6.42 -0.37 11.36
C ARG A 93 -5.81 0.01 12.72
N LEU A 94 -4.84 0.92 12.72
CA LEU A 94 -4.19 1.43 13.93
C LEU A 94 -5.20 2.13 14.84
N ASP A 95 -6.04 3.00 14.29
CA ASP A 95 -7.09 3.71 15.03
C ASP A 95 -8.08 2.72 15.68
N ARG A 96 -8.47 1.67 14.97
CA ARG A 96 -9.33 0.61 15.53
C ARG A 96 -8.63 -0.20 16.62
N ALA A 97 -7.33 -0.47 16.48
CA ALA A 97 -6.57 -1.21 17.48
C ALA A 97 -6.47 -0.40 18.78
N ALA A 98 -6.18 0.89 18.71
CA ALA A 98 -6.13 1.79 19.87
C ALA A 98 -7.45 1.82 20.65
N LEU A 99 -8.59 1.89 19.94
CA LEU A 99 -9.92 1.86 20.58
C LEU A 99 -10.24 0.54 21.31
N LYS A 100 -9.60 -0.59 20.95
CA LYS A 100 -9.77 -1.88 21.65
C LYS A 100 -8.94 -1.96 22.94
N GLU A 101 -7.85 -1.20 23.04
CA GLU A 101 -6.97 -1.19 24.21
C GLU A 101 -7.50 -0.27 25.33
N GLU A 102 -8.35 0.70 25.00
CA GLU A 102 -8.94 1.66 25.94
C GLU A 102 -10.24 1.16 26.62
N GLY A 103 -10.81 0.04 26.17
CA GLY A 103 -12.09 -0.52 26.67
C GLY A 103 -11.94 -1.79 27.48
#